data_AF-A0A2D4LB21-F1
#
_entry.id   AF-A0A2D4LB21-F1
#
_cell.length_a   1.000
_cell.length_b   1.000
_cell.length_c   1.000
_cell.angle_alpha   90.00
_cell.angle_beta   90.00
_cell.angle_gamma   90.00
#
_symmetry.space_group_name_H-M   'P 1'
#
loop_
_entity.id
_entity.type
_entity.pdbx_description
1 polymer ?
#
loop_
_entity_poly.entity_id
_entity_poly.type
_entity_poly.pdbx_seq_one_letter_code
_entity_poly.pdbx_strand_id
1 'polypeptide(L)'
;MASPTSDAAMILRNCIRIEQLADPVSPVEAILKRCNKQQIMQHFSVPDFQNIMEFLAYLAKRQGKLKKGGMPDHEKAAKTVLNDWTSGKISYFTHPPETHTLPTHISAEIVMEMGKAFDFEALEQENEKALATWPNDYRAEVQEQDSNRSSQSSAQST
;
A
#
# COMPACT_ATOMS: atom_id res chain seq x y z
N MET A 1 -16.99 6.62 -8.49
CA MET A 1 -17.63 6.26 -7.21
C MET A 1 -17.32 4.79 -6.93
N ALA A 2 -16.30 4.50 -6.13
CA ALA A 2 -16.02 3.11 -5.73
C ALA A 2 -17.11 2.67 -4.76
N SER A 3 -17.89 1.65 -5.15
CA SER A 3 -18.91 1.04 -4.31
C SER A 3 -18.33 0.65 -2.94
N PRO A 4 -19.12 0.70 -1.85
CA PRO A 4 -18.68 0.35 -0.50
C PRO A 4 -17.95 -0.99 -0.55
N THR A 5 -16.77 -1.01 0.05
CA THR A 5 -15.80 -2.10 0.01
C THR A 5 -16.46 -3.37 0.53
N SER A 6 -16.99 -4.19 -0.38
CA SER A 6 -17.45 -5.55 -0.09
C SER A 6 -16.34 -6.27 0.67
N ASP A 7 -16.70 -7.05 1.69
CA ASP A 7 -15.75 -7.81 2.51
C ASP A 7 -14.78 -8.62 1.62
N ALA A 8 -15.30 -9.19 0.54
CA ALA A 8 -14.52 -9.83 -0.51
C ALA A 8 -13.43 -8.93 -1.11
N ALA A 9 -13.72 -7.65 -1.39
CA ALA A 9 -12.73 -6.71 -1.93
C ALA A 9 -11.63 -6.35 -0.92
N MET A 10 -11.95 -6.29 0.38
CA MET A 10 -10.94 -6.10 1.45
C MET A 10 -10.04 -7.34 1.57
N ILE A 11 -10.63 -8.53 1.47
CA ILE A 11 -9.91 -9.81 1.53
C ILE A 11 -8.98 -9.96 0.32
N LEU A 12 -9.45 -9.60 -0.88
CA LEU A 12 -8.64 -9.64 -2.10
C LEU A 12 -7.45 -8.66 -2.06
N ARG A 13 -7.55 -7.58 -1.28
CA ARG A 13 -6.48 -6.61 -1.01
C ARG A 13 -5.57 -7.03 0.14
N ASN A 14 -5.72 -8.23 0.68
CA ASN A 14 -4.99 -8.75 1.85
C ASN A 14 -5.20 -7.93 3.13
N CYS A 15 -6.34 -7.23 3.26
CA CYS A 15 -6.61 -6.38 4.44
C CYS A 15 -7.07 -7.17 5.68
N ILE A 16 -7.31 -8.49 5.56
CA ILE A 16 -7.83 -9.35 6.63
C ILE A 16 -7.05 -10.67 6.65
N ARG A 17 -6.74 -11.18 7.85
CA ARG A 17 -6.10 -12.49 8.01
C ARG A 17 -7.08 -13.62 7.68
N ILE A 18 -6.63 -14.58 6.88
CA ILE A 18 -7.44 -15.68 6.34
C ILE A 18 -7.94 -16.62 7.45
N GLU A 19 -7.24 -16.71 8.59
CA GLU A 19 -7.70 -17.55 9.71
C GLU A 19 -8.97 -17.01 10.37
N GLN A 20 -9.18 -15.69 10.35
CA GLN A 20 -10.28 -15.00 11.03
C GLN A 20 -11.54 -14.87 10.16
N LEU A 21 -11.50 -15.35 8.91
CA LEU A 21 -12.63 -15.30 8.00
C LEU A 21 -13.76 -16.23 8.47
N ALA A 22 -14.96 -15.66 8.64
CA ALA A 22 -16.18 -16.40 8.93
C ALA A 22 -16.64 -17.22 7.71
N ASP A 23 -16.52 -16.67 6.49
CA ASP A 23 -16.81 -17.36 5.26
C ASP A 23 -15.65 -17.25 4.24
N PRO A 24 -14.80 -18.29 4.10
CA PRO A 24 -13.72 -18.31 3.12
C PRO A 24 -14.22 -18.64 1.70
N VAL A 25 -15.47 -19.04 1.49
CA VAL A 25 -15.98 -19.45 0.17
C VAL A 25 -16.32 -18.25 -0.71
N SER A 26 -17.01 -17.24 -0.15
CA SER A 26 -17.40 -16.04 -0.91
C SER A 26 -16.22 -15.31 -1.59
N PRO A 27 -15.07 -15.07 -0.93
CA PRO A 27 -13.93 -14.41 -1.58
C PRO A 27 -13.30 -15.28 -2.68
N VAL A 28 -13.29 -16.61 -2.53
CA VAL A 28 -12.81 -17.51 -3.59
C VAL A 28 -13.69 -17.42 -4.83
N GLU A 29 -14.99 -17.18 -4.68
CA GLU A 29 -15.90 -16.95 -5.82
C GLU A 29 -15.50 -15.70 -6.61
N ALA A 30 -15.14 -14.63 -5.89
CA ALA A 30 -14.65 -13.41 -6.52
C ALA A 30 -13.30 -13.62 -7.22
N ILE A 31 -12.42 -14.49 -6.70
CA ILE A 31 -11.15 -14.86 -7.36
C ILE A 31 -11.44 -15.62 -8.65
N LEU A 32 -12.27 -16.66 -8.59
CA LEU A 32 -12.59 -17.48 -9.76
C LEU A 32 -13.25 -16.68 -10.89
N LYS A 33 -14.03 -15.64 -10.56
CA LYS A 33 -14.60 -14.70 -11.54
C LYS A 33 -13.56 -13.80 -12.21
N ARG A 34 -12.43 -13.54 -11.55
CA ARG A 34 -11.34 -12.67 -12.05
C ARG A 34 -10.29 -13.45 -12.83
N CYS A 35 -10.04 -14.70 -12.45
CA CYS A 35 -9.02 -15.54 -13.06
C CYS A 35 -9.56 -16.32 -14.27
N ASN A 36 -8.66 -16.70 -15.20
CA ASN A 36 -9.02 -17.60 -16.27
C ASN A 36 -9.24 -19.03 -15.74
N LYS A 37 -10.40 -19.61 -16.04
CA LYS A 37 -10.77 -20.97 -15.64
C LYS A 37 -9.70 -22.01 -16.00
N GLN A 38 -9.13 -21.94 -17.21
CA GLN A 38 -8.11 -22.89 -17.67
C GLN A 38 -6.82 -22.81 -16.82
N GLN A 39 -6.40 -21.60 -16.45
CA GLN A 39 -5.22 -21.40 -15.61
C GLN A 39 -5.45 -21.95 -14.20
N ILE A 40 -6.64 -21.72 -13.63
CA ILE A 40 -7.03 -22.27 -12.32
C ILE A 40 -7.05 -23.80 -12.38
N MET A 41 -7.63 -24.38 -13.42
CA MET A 41 -7.66 -25.83 -13.61
C MET A 41 -6.26 -26.43 -13.68
N GLN A 42 -5.33 -25.79 -14.39
CA GLN A 42 -3.95 -26.25 -14.51
C GLN A 42 -3.19 -26.09 -13.19
N HIS A 43 -3.25 -24.90 -12.56
CA HIS A 43 -2.57 -24.59 -11.30
C HIS A 43 -3.03 -25.53 -10.17
N PHE A 44 -4.35 -25.71 -10.06
CA PHE A 44 -4.94 -26.59 -9.07
C PHE A 44 -5.23 -27.99 -9.62
N SER A 45 -4.64 -28.41 -10.74
CA SER A 45 -4.84 -29.72 -11.41
C SER A 45 -6.20 -30.37 -11.11
N VAL A 46 -7.28 -29.59 -11.30
CA VAL A 46 -8.66 -29.99 -11.07
C VAL A 46 -9.35 -30.18 -12.42
N PRO A 47 -10.31 -31.10 -12.52
CA PRO A 47 -11.11 -31.25 -13.73
C PRO A 47 -12.01 -30.02 -13.94
N ASP A 48 -12.70 -29.99 -15.08
CA ASP A 48 -13.66 -28.93 -15.38
C ASP A 48 -14.74 -28.88 -14.29
N PHE A 49 -15.03 -27.68 -13.81
CA PHE A 49 -16.01 -27.43 -12.76
C PHE A 49 -16.99 -26.36 -13.22
N GLN A 50 -18.26 -26.47 -12.85
CA GLN A 50 -19.26 -25.42 -13.13
C GLN A 50 -19.46 -24.51 -11.93
N ASN A 51 -19.41 -25.09 -10.74
CA ASN A 51 -19.73 -24.41 -9.49
C ASN A 51 -18.51 -24.30 -8.59
N ILE A 52 -18.46 -23.26 -7.75
CA ILE A 52 -17.38 -23.11 -6.76
C ILE A 52 -17.34 -24.28 -5.77
N MET A 53 -18.50 -24.80 -5.37
CA MET A 53 -18.57 -25.95 -4.47
C MET A 53 -17.96 -27.19 -5.10
N GLU A 54 -18.14 -27.37 -6.40
CA GLU A 54 -17.57 -28.49 -7.16
C GLU A 54 -16.05 -28.36 -7.26
N PHE A 55 -15.56 -27.16 -7.60
CA PHE A 55 -14.13 -26.83 -7.58
C PHE A 55 -13.49 -27.13 -6.22
N LEU A 56 -14.10 -26.63 -5.15
CA LEU A 56 -13.62 -26.85 -3.79
C LEU A 56 -13.69 -28.32 -3.39
N ALA A 57 -14.69 -29.07 -3.85
CA ALA A 57 -14.79 -30.51 -3.62
C ALA A 57 -13.67 -31.29 -4.31
N TYR A 58 -13.36 -30.98 -5.58
CA TYR A 58 -12.23 -31.59 -6.29
C TYR A 58 -10.89 -31.24 -5.63
N LEU A 59 -10.71 -29.97 -5.27
CA LEU A 59 -9.49 -29.52 -4.59
C LEU A 59 -9.32 -30.18 -3.22
N ALA A 60 -10.39 -30.27 -2.42
CA ALA A 60 -10.41 -30.91 -1.11
C ALA A 60 -10.05 -32.41 -1.20
N LYS A 61 -10.64 -33.13 -2.16
CA LYS A 61 -10.30 -34.55 -2.42
C LYS A 61 -8.83 -34.72 -2.77
N ARG A 62 -8.30 -33.87 -3.64
CA ARG A 62 -6.92 -33.92 -4.09
C ARG A 62 -5.91 -33.57 -2.99
N GLN A 63 -6.23 -32.60 -2.14
CA GLN A 63 -5.38 -32.20 -1.01
C GLN A 63 -5.56 -33.07 0.24
N GLY A 64 -6.43 -34.09 0.21
CA GLY A 64 -6.72 -34.93 1.37
C GLY A 64 -7.48 -34.20 2.48
N LYS A 65 -8.10 -33.06 2.20
CA LYS A 65 -8.85 -32.24 3.15
C LYS A 65 -10.29 -32.73 3.25
N LEU A 66 -10.46 -33.85 3.92
CA LEU A 66 -11.76 -34.47 4.13
C LEU A 66 -12.17 -34.30 5.59
N LYS A 67 -13.46 -34.02 5.82
CA LYS A 67 -14.08 -34.10 7.14
C LYS A 67 -14.24 -35.57 7.54
N LYS A 68 -14.57 -35.80 8.81
CA LYS A 68 -14.91 -37.15 9.31
C LYS A 68 -16.03 -37.74 8.44
N GLY A 69 -15.85 -38.98 7.99
CA GLY A 69 -16.78 -39.64 7.05
C GLY A 69 -16.47 -39.44 5.56
N GLY A 70 -15.30 -38.88 5.21
CA GLY A 70 -14.84 -38.79 3.81
C GLY A 70 -15.49 -37.67 2.99
N MET A 71 -16.27 -36.79 3.62
CA MET A 71 -16.87 -35.64 2.95
C MET A 71 -15.83 -34.55 2.68
N PRO A 72 -15.81 -33.92 1.49
CA PRO A 72 -14.92 -32.81 1.19
C PRO A 72 -15.07 -31.62 2.15
N ASP A 73 -13.95 -31.10 2.67
CA ASP A 73 -13.93 -29.91 3.52
C ASP A 73 -13.74 -28.63 2.68
N HIS A 74 -14.86 -28.03 2.26
CA HIS A 74 -14.86 -26.84 1.40
C HIS A 74 -14.17 -25.63 2.06
N GLU A 75 -14.34 -25.43 3.37
CA GLU A 75 -13.75 -24.29 4.08
C GLU A 75 -12.21 -24.38 4.11
N LYS A 76 -11.66 -25.56 4.44
CA LYS A 76 -10.21 -25.78 4.45
C LYS A 76 -9.61 -25.73 3.04
N ALA A 77 -10.35 -26.17 2.03
CA ALA A 77 -9.93 -26.03 0.64
C ALA A 77 -9.89 -24.55 0.25
N ALA A 78 -10.94 -23.79 0.57
CA ALA A 78 -11.04 -22.37 0.27
C ALA A 78 -9.91 -21.55 0.92
N LYS A 79 -9.60 -21.82 2.20
CA LYS A 79 -8.46 -21.17 2.88
C LYS A 79 -7.12 -21.39 2.18
N THR A 80 -6.91 -22.54 1.55
CA THR A 80 -5.66 -22.75 0.78
C THR A 80 -5.66 -22.01 -0.54
N VAL A 81 -6.81 -21.90 -1.22
CA VAL A 81 -6.91 -21.07 -2.41
C VAL A 81 -6.62 -19.60 -2.06
N LEU A 82 -7.15 -19.14 -0.93
CA LEU A 82 -6.86 -17.79 -0.42
C LEU A 82 -5.38 -17.63 -0.08
N ASN A 83 -4.74 -18.58 0.59
CA ASN A 83 -3.30 -18.51 0.87
C ASN A 83 -2.45 -18.46 -0.43
N ASP A 84 -2.83 -19.22 -1.45
CA ASP A 84 -2.13 -19.20 -2.75
C ASP A 84 -2.36 -17.88 -3.50
N TRP A 85 -3.53 -17.26 -3.32
CA TRP A 85 -3.83 -15.90 -3.79
C TRP A 85 -2.95 -14.86 -3.11
N THR A 86 -2.89 -14.86 -1.78
CA THR A 86 -2.11 -13.88 -1.00
C THR A 86 -0.60 -14.05 -1.19
N SER A 87 -0.16 -15.27 -1.49
CA SER A 87 1.24 -15.57 -1.84
C SER A 87 1.61 -15.19 -3.28
N GLY A 88 0.64 -14.78 -4.10
CA GLY A 88 0.86 -14.41 -5.50
C GLY A 88 1.14 -15.59 -6.43
N LYS A 89 0.85 -16.84 -6.03
CA LYS A 89 1.01 -18.01 -6.90
C LYS A 89 -0.03 -18.05 -8.02
N ILE A 90 -1.21 -17.47 -7.75
CA ILE A 90 -2.27 -17.31 -8.73
C ILE A 90 -1.98 -16.06 -9.55
N SER A 91 -1.53 -16.26 -10.80
CA SER A 91 -1.33 -15.15 -11.73
C SER A 91 -2.69 -14.62 -12.23
N TYR A 92 -2.87 -13.31 -12.11
CA TYR A 92 -4.02 -12.58 -12.61
C TYR A 92 -3.55 -11.21 -13.12
N PHE A 93 -4.16 -10.75 -14.21
CA PHE A 93 -3.95 -9.40 -14.73
C PHE A 93 -5.30 -8.73 -14.97
N THR A 94 -5.38 -7.44 -14.67
CA THR A 94 -6.50 -6.60 -15.08
C THR A 94 -6.04 -5.76 -16.26
N HIS A 95 -6.80 -5.76 -17.35
CA HIS A 95 -6.54 -4.79 -18.40
C HIS A 95 -6.83 -3.38 -17.89
N PRO A 96 -5.98 -2.39 -18.22
CA PRO A 96 -6.34 -1.00 -17.97
C PRO A 96 -7.63 -0.68 -18.73
N PRO A 97 -8.48 0.22 -18.20
CA PRO A 97 -9.69 0.63 -18.90
C PRO A 97 -9.35 1.22 -20.27
N GLU A 98 -10.06 0.79 -21.31
CA GLU A 98 -9.83 1.20 -22.71
C GLU A 98 -10.02 2.71 -22.93
N THR A 99 -10.80 3.36 -22.06
CA THR A 99 -11.05 4.79 -22.11
C THR A 99 -10.47 5.44 -20.86
N HIS A 100 -9.45 6.27 -21.05
CA HIS A 100 -8.86 7.10 -20.00
C HIS A 100 -9.84 8.26 -19.69
N THR A 101 -10.92 7.98 -18.97
CA THR A 101 -11.90 9.00 -18.55
C THR A 101 -11.47 9.71 -17.26
N LEU A 102 -10.37 9.27 -16.64
CA LEU A 102 -9.71 10.04 -15.61
C LEU A 102 -8.84 11.09 -16.32
N PRO A 103 -8.92 12.37 -15.97
CA PRO A 103 -7.95 13.33 -16.47
C PRO A 103 -6.55 12.81 -16.07
N THR A 104 -5.68 12.60 -17.05
CA THR A 104 -4.26 12.27 -16.89
C THR A 104 -3.56 13.22 -15.92
N HIS A 105 -4.13 14.41 -15.75
CA HIS A 105 -3.85 15.34 -14.69
C HIS A 105 -4.82 15.05 -13.53
N ILE A 106 -4.36 14.37 -12.48
CA ILE A 106 -4.79 14.73 -11.13
C ILE A 106 -4.53 16.24 -11.09
N SER A 107 -5.60 17.02 -11.19
CA SER A 107 -5.58 18.39 -11.70
C SER A 107 -4.46 19.17 -11.04
N ALA A 108 -3.75 19.99 -11.83
CA ALA A 108 -2.74 20.92 -11.33
C ALA A 108 -3.23 21.67 -10.09
N GLU A 109 -4.54 21.83 -9.95
CA GLU A 109 -5.26 22.34 -8.78
C GLU A 109 -4.96 21.66 -7.43
N ILE A 110 -4.87 20.32 -7.37
CA ILE A 110 -4.50 19.62 -6.12
C ILE A 110 -3.03 19.89 -5.79
N VAL A 111 -2.16 19.91 -6.81
CA VAL A 111 -0.73 20.24 -6.65
C VAL A 111 -0.54 21.72 -6.29
N MET A 112 -1.36 22.62 -6.84
CA MET A 112 -1.36 24.05 -6.53
C MET A 112 -1.80 24.31 -5.09
N GLU A 113 -2.83 23.62 -4.60
CA GLU A 113 -3.29 23.78 -3.21
C GLU A 113 -2.23 23.29 -2.20
N MET A 114 -1.58 22.15 -2.47
CA MET A 114 -0.45 21.70 -1.64
C MET A 114 0.80 22.59 -1.80
N GLY A 115 1.01 23.16 -2.97
CA GLY A 115 2.10 24.11 -3.24
C GLY A 115 1.99 25.40 -2.42
N LYS A 116 0.78 25.88 -2.13
CA LYS A 116 0.56 27.02 -1.23
C LYS A 116 1.08 26.79 0.19
N ALA A 117 1.13 25.54 0.66
CA ALA A 117 1.70 25.21 1.97
C ALA A 117 3.25 25.22 1.97
N PHE A 118 3.87 25.29 0.80
CA PHE A 118 5.32 25.40 0.59
C PHE A 118 5.67 26.76 -0.03
N ASP A 119 5.11 27.84 0.52
CA ASP A 119 5.48 29.20 0.15
C ASP A 119 6.84 29.56 0.79
N PHE A 120 7.92 29.31 0.05
CA PHE A 120 9.28 29.61 0.47
C PHE A 120 9.51 31.11 0.71
N GLU A 121 8.81 31.98 -0.02
CA GLU A 121 8.99 33.44 0.07
C GLU A 121 8.39 33.98 1.38
N ALA A 122 7.22 33.47 1.76
CA ALA A 122 6.61 33.79 3.06
C ALA A 122 7.49 33.34 4.24
N LEU A 123 8.07 32.13 4.16
CA LEU A 123 8.99 31.61 5.18
C LEU A 123 10.28 32.43 5.28
N GLU A 124 10.85 32.86 4.15
CA GLU A 124 12.07 33.66 4.13
C GLU A 124 11.84 35.04 4.75
N GLN A 125 10.73 35.71 4.43
CA GLN A 125 10.36 36.99 5.05
C GLN A 125 10.09 36.87 6.56
N GLU A 126 9.47 35.79 7.01
CA GLU A 126 9.25 35.55 8.43
C GLU A 126 10.58 35.31 9.16
N ASN A 127 11.49 34.55 8.56
CA ASN A 127 12.83 34.33 9.08
C ASN A 127 13.66 35.62 9.14
N GLU A 128 13.62 36.46 8.10
CA GLU A 128 14.29 37.77 8.11
C GLU A 128 13.74 38.71 9.18
N LYS A 129 12.42 38.73 9.38
CA LYS A 129 11.78 39.51 10.45
C LYS A 129 12.18 38.98 11.82
N ALA A 130 12.19 37.66 12.01
CA ALA A 130 12.64 37.03 13.24
C ALA A 130 14.10 37.38 13.55
N LEU A 131 14.98 37.31 12.56
CA LEU A 131 16.39 37.73 12.65
C LEU A 131 16.53 39.22 12.97
N ALA A 132 15.67 40.08 12.42
CA ALA A 132 15.69 41.52 12.71
C ALA A 132 15.22 41.86 14.13
N THR A 133 14.30 41.07 14.69
CA THR A 133 13.84 41.21 16.08
C THR A 133 14.73 40.54 17.11
N TRP A 134 15.72 39.75 16.70
CA TRP A 134 16.63 39.12 17.64
C TRP A 134 17.42 40.21 18.38
N PRO A 135 17.42 40.22 19.73
CA PRO A 135 18.18 41.17 20.51
C PRO A 135 19.65 41.22 20.06
N ASN A 136 20.19 42.41 19.80
CA ASN A 136 21.56 42.64 19.32
C ASN A 136 22.67 42.10 20.26
N ASP A 137 22.31 41.48 21.37
CA ASP A 137 23.22 41.00 22.41
C ASP A 137 24.16 39.90 21.90
N TYR A 138 23.81 39.19 20.81
CA TYR A 138 24.70 38.22 20.15
C TYR A 138 25.61 38.84 19.07
N ARG A 139 25.37 40.09 18.65
CA ARG A 139 26.19 40.77 17.64
C ARG A 139 27.49 41.31 18.22
N ALA A 140 27.47 41.69 19.50
CA ALA A 140 28.64 42.18 20.22
C ALA A 140 29.61 41.05 20.59
N GLU A 141 29.12 39.89 21.06
CA GLU A 141 29.98 38.79 21.51
C GLU A 141 30.79 38.16 20.36
N VAL A 142 30.24 38.11 19.14
CA VAL A 142 30.97 37.57 17.97
C VAL A 142 32.06 38.54 17.49
N GLN A 143 31.80 39.86 17.51
CA GLN A 143 32.79 40.86 17.09
C GLN A 143 33.91 41.09 18.12
N GLU A 144 33.62 40.88 19.40
CA GLU A 144 34.60 41.02 20.48
C GLU A 144 35.54 39.80 20.56
N GLN A 145 35.05 38.59 20.25
CA GLN A 145 35.90 37.39 20.15
C GLN A 145 36.85 37.41 18.95
N ASP A 146 36.39 37.88 17.77
CA ASP A 146 37.25 38.02 16.59
C ASP A 146 38.32 39.11 16.77
N SER A 147 37.97 40.24 17.40
CA SER A 147 38.96 41.30 17.70
C SER A 147 40.02 40.83 18.72
N ASN A 148 39.62 40.11 19.76
CA ASN A 148 40.54 39.64 20.79
C ASN A 148 41.46 38.51 20.27
N ARG A 149 40.99 37.71 19.31
CA ARG A 149 41.79 36.67 18.63
C ARG A 149 42.84 37.27 17.69
N SER A 150 42.52 38.37 17.01
CA SER A 150 43.48 39.11 16.17
C SER A 150 44.55 39.84 16.98
N SER A 151 44.22 40.42 18.15
CA SER A 151 45.20 41.10 19.00
C SER A 151 46.20 40.14 19.67
N GLN A 152 45.79 38.93 20.06
CA GLN A 152 46.70 37.93 20.64
C GLN A 152 47.66 37.33 19.60
N SER A 153 47.26 37.25 18.32
CA SER A 153 48.12 36.74 17.24
C SER A 153 49.28 37.69 16.88
N SER A 154 49.12 39.00 17.09
CA SER A 154 50.16 39.99 16.77
C SER A 154 51.20 40.17 17.89
N ALA A 155 50.88 39.80 19.13
CA ALA A 155 51.78 39.95 20.28
C ALA A 155 52.76 38.77 20.48
N GLN A 156 52.56 37.64 19.78
CA GLN A 156 53.45 36.46 19.83
C GLN A 156 54.48 36.42 18.68
N SER A 157 54.51 37.44 17.82
CA SER A 157 55.46 37.56 16.69
C SER A 157 56.35 38.81 16.83
N THR A 158 57.15 38.85 17.89
CA THR A 158 58.37 39.69 18.01
C THR A 158 59.37 38.97 18.89
#